data_AF-A0A3S4MHK6-F1
#
_entry.id   AF-A0A3S4MHK6-F1
#
_cell.length_a   1.000
_cell.length_b   1.000
_cell.length_c   1.000
_cell.angle_alpha   90.00
_cell.angle_beta   90.00
_cell.angle_gamma   90.00
#
_symmetry.space_group_name_H-M   'P 1'
#
loop_
_entity.id
_entity.type
_entity.pdbx_description
1 polymer ?
#
loop_
_entity_poly.entity_id
_entity_poly.type
_entity_poly.pdbx_seq_one_letter_code
_entity_poly.pdbx_strand_id
1 'polypeptide(L)'
;MTQGVPRLTEFFMRYTTLSHKEVDMSNKPLFFKCLLHPRYWFTWFGLGILWLWVQLPYPVLMRMGDLIGRFSMRFLKRRVTIARQNLRLCFPHYSDAQIDLIVRKNFGSLGMGLIETGMAWFWSDARVRKWFEVRGLEHINTACEKGKGVMVIGVHFMSLELGGRVMGLCRPMMAMYRPHNNKVMEYVQTRGRSRSNKAMLDRRNLKGMVKALKSGEAVWFAPDQDYGPKGSSFAPFFAVQEAATTNGTFTIARLAKTRHPDDRPDPQNRGNGLPAGD
;
A
#
# COMPACT_ATOMS: atom_id res chain seq x y z
N MET A 1 35.27 -30.82 2.35
CA MET A 1 33.83 -30.94 2.03
C MET A 1 33.18 -29.59 2.29
N THR A 2 33.17 -28.75 1.26
CA THR A 2 32.59 -27.41 1.25
C THR A 2 31.46 -27.43 0.22
N GLN A 3 30.21 -27.43 0.66
CA GLN A 3 29.07 -27.18 -0.22
C GLN A 3 28.57 -25.76 0.02
N GLY A 4 28.55 -25.01 -1.09
CA GLY A 4 28.35 -23.57 -1.13
C GLY A 4 26.93 -23.15 -0.81
N VAL A 5 26.82 -22.22 0.13
CA VAL A 5 25.66 -21.35 0.27
C VAL A 5 25.68 -20.39 -0.94
N PRO A 6 24.63 -20.33 -1.78
CA PRO A 6 24.59 -19.36 -2.88
C PRO A 6 24.65 -17.95 -2.30
N ARG A 7 25.49 -17.09 -2.89
CA ARG A 7 25.58 -15.68 -2.46
C ARG A 7 24.21 -15.04 -2.64
N LEU A 8 23.75 -14.28 -1.63
CA LEU A 8 22.48 -13.52 -1.61
C LEU A 8 22.15 -12.77 -2.92
N THR A 9 23.18 -12.37 -3.66
CA THR A 9 23.06 -11.75 -4.99
C THR A 9 22.45 -12.65 -6.08
N GLU A 10 22.69 -13.97 -6.06
CA GLU A 10 22.10 -14.90 -7.04
C GLU A 10 20.62 -15.16 -6.79
N PHE A 11 20.20 -15.18 -5.51
CA PHE A 11 18.78 -15.29 -5.16
C PHE A 11 17.99 -14.08 -5.70
N PHE A 12 18.53 -12.87 -5.58
CA PHE A 12 17.88 -11.66 -6.10
C PHE A 12 17.80 -11.59 -7.64
N MET A 13 18.79 -12.13 -8.35
CA MET A 13 18.82 -12.10 -9.83
C MET A 13 17.85 -13.10 -10.48
N ARG A 14 17.52 -14.20 -9.79
CA ARG A 14 16.65 -15.25 -10.37
C ARG A 14 15.16 -14.87 -10.42
N TYR A 15 14.71 -13.92 -9.58
CA TYR A 15 13.31 -13.48 -9.53
C TYR A 15 12.99 -12.29 -10.45
N THR A 16 14.00 -11.70 -11.10
CA THR A 16 13.81 -10.61 -12.07
C THR A 16 13.33 -11.07 -13.45
N THR A 17 13.26 -12.38 -13.73
CA THR A 17 12.99 -12.93 -15.07
C THR A 17 11.68 -13.72 -15.19
N LEU A 18 10.64 -13.38 -14.42
CA LEU A 18 9.29 -13.84 -14.74
C LEU A 18 8.64 -12.86 -15.72
N SER A 19 8.68 -13.25 -17.00
CA SER A 19 7.97 -12.61 -18.13
C SER A 19 6.48 -12.49 -17.81
N HIS A 20 6.06 -11.34 -17.27
CA HIS A 20 4.67 -10.98 -17.16
C HIS A 20 4.16 -10.56 -18.54
N LYS A 21 3.10 -11.20 -19.04
CA LYS A 21 2.29 -10.63 -20.14
C LYS A 21 1.92 -9.20 -19.75
N GLU A 22 2.37 -8.23 -20.53
CA GLU A 22 2.01 -6.82 -20.36
C GLU A 22 0.51 -6.67 -20.56
N VAL A 23 -0.25 -6.70 -19.47
CA VAL A 23 -1.54 -6.04 -19.47
C VAL A 23 -1.22 -4.55 -19.38
N ASP A 24 -1.30 -3.84 -20.51
CA ASP A 24 -1.15 -2.39 -20.57
C ASP A 24 -2.30 -1.72 -19.79
N MET A 25 -2.11 -1.64 -18.47
CA MET A 25 -2.90 -0.86 -17.53
C MET A 25 -2.02 0.26 -16.95
N SER A 26 -0.89 0.54 -17.61
CA SER A 26 0.09 1.55 -17.23
C SER A 26 -0.43 2.94 -17.62
N ASN A 27 -1.45 3.43 -16.92
CA ASN A 27 -1.80 4.84 -16.92
C ASN A 27 -0.71 5.61 -16.15
N LYS A 28 0.48 5.76 -16.75
CA LYS A 28 1.50 6.67 -16.25
C LYS A 28 0.92 8.08 -16.31
N PRO A 29 0.98 8.85 -15.22
CA PRO A 29 0.37 10.17 -15.22
C PRO A 29 1.11 11.06 -16.21
N LEU A 30 0.36 11.62 -17.16
CA LEU A 30 0.89 12.55 -18.15
C LEU A 30 1.04 13.94 -17.52
N PHE A 31 2.17 14.59 -17.81
CA PHE A 31 2.38 15.96 -17.40
C PHE A 31 1.67 16.89 -18.39
N PHE A 32 0.85 17.80 -17.87
CA PHE A 32 0.16 18.80 -18.68
C PHE A 32 0.63 20.19 -18.29
N LYS A 33 0.81 21.09 -19.27
CA LYS A 33 1.21 22.49 -19.02
C LYS A 33 0.27 23.22 -18.04
N CYS A 34 -1.00 22.82 -17.97
CA CYS A 34 -1.97 23.36 -17.00
C CYS A 34 -1.59 23.11 -15.52
N LEU A 35 -0.68 22.18 -15.24
CA LEU A 35 -0.12 21.94 -13.92
C LEU A 35 0.84 23.04 -13.46
N LEU A 36 1.33 23.91 -14.37
CA LEU A 36 2.20 25.04 -14.06
C LEU A 36 1.42 26.33 -13.74
N HIS A 37 0.09 26.29 -13.79
CA HIS A 37 -0.77 27.44 -13.51
C HIS A 37 -0.48 28.01 -12.11
N PRO A 38 -0.48 29.36 -11.91
CA PRO A 38 -0.14 30.01 -10.63
C PRO A 38 -0.83 29.44 -9.39
N ARG A 39 -2.09 29.00 -9.53
CA ARG A 39 -2.86 28.30 -8.48
C ARG A 39 -2.13 27.09 -7.85
N TYR A 40 -1.16 26.50 -8.53
CA TYR A 40 -0.40 25.34 -8.07
C TYR A 40 1.02 25.67 -7.59
N TRP A 41 1.46 26.92 -7.65
CA TRP A 41 2.84 27.28 -7.27
C TRP A 41 3.17 26.92 -5.82
N PHE A 42 2.25 27.13 -4.88
CA PHE A 42 2.46 26.71 -3.48
C PHE A 42 2.58 25.19 -3.33
N THR A 43 1.82 24.42 -4.13
CA THR A 43 1.93 22.95 -4.13
C THR A 43 3.29 22.51 -4.67
N TRP A 44 3.74 23.07 -5.79
CA TRP A 44 5.06 22.79 -6.33
C TRP A 44 6.19 23.20 -5.39
N PHE A 45 6.07 24.36 -4.76
CA PHE A 45 7.03 24.84 -3.77
C PHE A 45 7.13 23.88 -2.57
N GLY A 46 6.00 23.46 -2.02
CA GLY A 46 5.97 22.48 -0.92
C GLY A 46 6.58 21.12 -1.31
N LEU A 47 6.31 20.65 -2.54
CA LEU A 47 6.92 19.44 -3.08
C LEU A 47 8.44 19.59 -3.31
N GLY A 48 8.89 20.77 -3.75
CA GLY A 48 10.30 21.10 -3.88
C GLY A 48 11.02 21.10 -2.53
N ILE A 49 10.42 21.69 -1.50
CA ILE A 49 10.94 21.61 -0.13
C ILE A 49 11.00 20.16 0.34
N LEU A 50 9.93 19.38 0.15
CA LEU A 50 9.92 17.97 0.55
C LEU A 50 11.02 17.19 -0.17
N TRP A 51 11.20 17.42 -1.47
CA TRP A 51 12.26 16.79 -2.27
C TRP A 51 13.65 17.14 -1.73
N LEU A 52 13.93 18.41 -1.42
CA LEU A 52 15.19 18.83 -0.82
C LEU A 52 15.41 18.18 0.55
N TRP A 53 14.37 18.17 1.38
CA TRP A 53 14.45 17.61 2.73
C TRP A 53 14.82 16.14 2.71
N VAL A 54 14.17 15.33 1.87
CA VAL A 54 14.43 13.89 1.85
C VAL A 54 15.80 13.53 1.28
N GLN A 55 16.60 14.48 0.78
CA GLN A 55 17.98 14.19 0.39
C GLN A 55 18.87 13.88 1.60
N LEU A 56 18.54 14.39 2.80
CA LEU A 56 19.32 14.21 4.03
C LEU A 56 19.46 12.74 4.46
N PRO A 57 20.48 12.37 5.27
CA PRO A 57 20.65 11.01 5.78
C PRO A 57 19.44 10.50 6.58
N TYR A 58 19.12 9.21 6.46
CA TYR A 58 17.93 8.62 7.09
C TYR A 58 17.80 8.86 8.60
N PRO A 59 18.86 8.74 9.43
CA PRO A 59 18.72 9.01 10.87
C PRO A 59 18.32 10.46 11.17
N VAL A 60 18.78 11.41 10.36
CA VAL A 60 18.42 12.82 10.49
C VAL A 60 16.96 13.03 10.12
N LEU A 61 16.52 12.42 9.02
CA LEU A 61 15.14 12.45 8.56
C LEU A 61 14.16 11.93 9.62
N MET A 62 14.45 10.79 10.23
CA MET A 62 13.57 10.21 11.25
C MET A 62 13.49 11.08 12.51
N ARG A 63 14.62 11.63 12.97
CA ARG A 63 14.64 12.55 14.11
C ARG A 63 13.86 13.83 13.82
N MET A 64 14.05 14.43 12.64
CA MET A 64 13.32 15.63 12.23
C MET A 64 11.82 15.35 12.12
N GLY A 65 11.44 14.25 11.45
CA GLY A 65 10.04 13.83 11.32
C GLY A 65 9.37 13.66 12.68
N ASP A 66 10.01 12.95 13.61
CA ASP A 66 9.50 12.75 14.96
C ASP A 66 9.32 14.09 15.72
N LEU A 67 10.31 14.99 15.65
CA LEU A 67 10.22 16.31 16.28
C LEU A 67 9.09 17.18 15.68
N ILE A 68 8.98 17.22 14.35
CA ILE A 68 7.93 17.96 13.63
C ILE A 68 6.56 17.42 14.00
N GLY A 69 6.43 16.09 14.02
CA GLY A 69 5.20 15.41 14.38
C GLY A 69 4.76 15.74 15.81
N ARG A 70 5.66 15.65 16.79
CA ARG A 70 5.40 16.05 18.17
C ARG A 70 5.07 17.55 18.30
N PHE A 71 5.75 18.42 17.56
CA PHE A 71 5.47 19.86 17.56
C PHE A 71 4.08 20.20 16.98
N SER A 72 3.65 19.46 15.96
CA SER A 72 2.35 19.64 15.31
C SER A 72 1.15 19.49 16.26
N MET A 73 1.32 18.78 17.37
CA MET A 73 0.30 18.62 18.43
C MET A 73 -0.19 19.97 18.99
N ARG A 74 0.65 21.01 18.96
CA ARG A 74 0.29 22.36 19.44
C ARG A 74 -0.76 23.03 18.56
N PHE A 75 -0.80 22.70 17.27
CA PHE A 75 -1.70 23.29 16.28
C PHE A 75 -2.85 22.35 15.91
N LEU A 76 -2.59 21.04 15.88
CA LEU A 76 -3.56 20.02 15.48
C LEU A 76 -4.40 19.49 16.67
N LYS A 77 -4.89 20.39 17.53
CA LYS A 77 -5.59 20.04 18.78
C LYS A 77 -6.75 19.04 18.57
N ARG A 78 -7.55 19.24 17.51
CA ARG A 78 -8.64 18.32 17.14
C ARG A 78 -8.13 16.90 16.86
N ARG A 79 -7.00 16.76 16.16
CA ARG A 79 -6.42 15.45 15.85
C ARG A 79 -5.86 14.77 17.10
N VAL A 80 -5.28 15.55 18.02
CA VAL A 80 -4.84 15.05 19.33
C VAL A 80 -6.03 14.49 20.12
N THR A 81 -7.15 15.22 20.18
CA THR A 81 -8.37 14.77 20.85
C THR A 81 -8.92 13.47 20.25
N ILE A 82 -8.97 13.37 18.91
CA ILE A 82 -9.42 12.15 18.22
C ILE A 82 -8.49 10.97 18.53
N ALA A 83 -7.17 11.16 18.43
CA ALA A 83 -6.21 10.10 18.72
C ALA A 83 -6.32 9.60 20.16
N ARG A 84 -6.47 10.52 21.13
CA ARG A 84 -6.70 10.18 22.54
C ARG A 84 -7.98 9.38 22.72
N GLN A 85 -9.09 9.81 22.12
CA GLN A 85 -10.36 9.10 22.23
C GLN A 85 -10.29 7.69 21.63
N ASN A 86 -9.72 7.57 20.43
CA ASN A 86 -9.54 6.27 19.79
C ASN A 86 -8.68 5.34 20.66
N LEU A 87 -7.60 5.83 21.24
CA LEU A 87 -6.74 5.03 22.12
C LEU A 87 -7.44 4.61 23.42
N ARG A 88 -8.30 5.46 24.00
CA ARG A 88 -9.11 5.08 25.17
C ARG A 88 -10.12 3.98 24.83
N LEU A 89 -10.72 4.02 23.63
CA LEU A 89 -11.60 2.95 23.14
C LEU A 89 -10.81 1.66 22.83
N CYS A 90 -9.57 1.76 22.34
CA CYS A 90 -8.72 0.60 22.11
C CYS A 90 -8.20 -0.02 23.40
N PHE A 91 -7.83 0.80 24.39
CA PHE A 91 -7.14 0.39 25.60
C PHE A 91 -7.82 0.99 26.85
N PRO A 92 -9.03 0.53 27.19
CA PRO A 92 -9.83 1.10 28.28
C PRO A 92 -9.17 0.97 29.67
N HIS A 93 -8.23 0.05 29.83
CA HIS A 93 -7.51 -0.18 31.08
C HIS A 93 -6.26 0.69 31.26
N TYR A 94 -5.90 1.51 30.26
CA TYR A 94 -4.71 2.36 30.34
C TYR A 94 -5.02 3.65 31.09
N SER A 95 -4.08 4.09 31.92
CA SER A 95 -4.13 5.41 32.55
C SER A 95 -3.99 6.53 31.51
N ASP A 96 -4.45 7.73 31.85
CA ASP A 96 -4.32 8.90 30.98
C ASP A 96 -2.86 9.22 30.64
N ALA A 97 -1.92 8.97 31.55
CA ALA A 97 -0.49 9.15 31.30
C ALA A 97 0.03 8.17 30.24
N GLN A 98 -0.41 6.91 30.27
CA GLN A 98 -0.05 5.91 29.26
C GLN A 98 -0.65 6.27 27.90
N ILE A 99 -1.91 6.69 27.87
CA ILE A 99 -2.56 7.15 26.63
C ILE A 99 -1.82 8.36 26.06
N ASP A 100 -1.50 9.37 26.86
CA ASP A 100 -0.78 10.56 26.41
C ASP A 100 0.63 10.25 25.88
N LEU A 101 1.32 9.30 26.49
CA LEU A 101 2.61 8.81 25.98
C LEU A 101 2.45 8.20 24.57
N ILE A 102 1.43 7.38 24.35
CA ILE A 102 1.17 6.76 23.05
C ILE A 102 0.72 7.81 22.03
N VAL A 103 -0.11 8.77 22.41
CA VAL A 103 -0.49 9.90 21.54
C VAL A 103 0.74 10.66 21.07
N ARG A 104 1.68 10.99 21.98
CA ARG A 104 2.93 11.68 21.61
C ARG A 104 3.76 10.87 20.62
N LYS A 105 3.91 9.55 20.85
CA LYS A 105 4.60 8.64 19.92
C LYS A 105 3.89 8.54 18.57
N ASN A 106 2.56 8.45 18.56
CA ASN A 106 1.76 8.42 17.34
C ASN A 106 1.94 9.69 16.50
N PHE A 107 1.98 10.86 17.14
CA PHE A 107 2.27 12.12 16.45
C PHE A 107 3.71 12.19 15.95
N GLY A 108 4.69 11.64 16.69
CA GLY A 108 6.04 11.42 16.18
C GLY A 108 6.03 10.59 14.89
N SER A 109 5.33 9.45 14.88
CA SER A 109 5.14 8.62 13.69
C SER A 109 4.42 9.32 12.55
N LEU A 110 3.46 10.22 12.83
CA LEU A 110 2.80 11.03 11.80
C LEU A 110 3.79 11.93 11.06
N GLY A 111 4.69 12.58 11.80
CA GLY A 111 5.73 13.41 11.19
C GLY A 111 6.76 12.59 10.42
N MET A 112 7.15 11.42 10.93
CA MET A 112 7.97 10.47 10.17
C MET A 112 7.26 10.01 8.88
N GLY A 113 5.95 9.72 8.93
CA GLY A 113 5.15 9.32 7.76
C GLY A 113 5.14 10.36 6.62
N LEU A 114 5.18 11.66 6.96
CA LEU A 114 5.33 12.73 5.96
C LEU A 114 6.69 12.64 5.26
N ILE A 115 7.76 12.42 6.02
CA ILE A 115 9.11 12.28 5.47
C ILE A 115 9.23 11.00 4.65
N GLU A 116 8.68 9.90 5.14
CA GLU A 116 8.60 8.61 4.46
C GLU A 116 7.81 8.68 3.15
N THR A 117 6.78 9.53 3.07
CA THR A 117 6.07 9.82 1.82
C THR A 117 7.00 10.43 0.78
N GLY A 118 7.79 11.44 1.16
CA GLY A 118 8.80 12.01 0.28
C GLY A 118 9.88 10.99 -0.11
N MET A 119 10.33 10.15 0.83
CA MET A 119 11.27 9.06 0.54
C MET A 119 10.69 8.10 -0.50
N ALA A 120 9.44 7.67 -0.32
CA ALA A 120 8.76 6.74 -1.22
C ALA A 120 8.67 7.27 -2.66
N TRP A 121 8.36 8.56 -2.81
CA TRP A 121 8.14 9.18 -4.12
C TRP A 121 9.43 9.60 -4.80
N PHE A 122 10.46 10.03 -4.05
CA PHE A 122 11.64 10.67 -4.62
C PHE A 122 12.91 9.83 -4.56
N TRP A 123 13.10 8.96 -3.56
CA TRP A 123 14.33 8.16 -3.47
C TRP A 123 14.47 7.16 -4.61
N SER A 124 15.72 6.88 -5.00
CA SER A 124 16.04 5.79 -5.91
C SER A 124 15.78 4.43 -5.27
N ASP A 125 15.54 3.42 -6.10
CA ASP A 125 15.33 2.03 -5.67
C ASP A 125 16.51 1.54 -4.83
N ALA A 126 17.74 1.83 -5.27
CA ALA A 126 18.96 1.48 -4.58
C ALA A 126 19.05 2.09 -3.17
N ARG A 127 18.51 3.29 -2.97
CA ARG A 127 18.49 3.93 -1.64
C ARG A 127 17.42 3.31 -0.74
N VAL A 128 16.22 3.05 -1.25
CA VAL A 128 15.12 2.44 -0.48
C VAL A 128 15.49 1.02 -0.03
N ARG A 129 16.12 0.22 -0.91
CA ARG A 129 16.53 -1.19 -0.63
C ARG A 129 17.48 -1.35 0.56
N LYS A 130 18.10 -0.29 1.06
CA LYS A 130 18.99 -0.33 2.24
C LYS A 130 18.24 -0.29 3.58
N TRP A 131 16.94 0.02 3.58
CA TRP A 131 16.21 0.39 4.79
C TRP A 131 15.01 -0.52 5.10
N PHE A 132 14.94 -1.71 4.50
CA PHE A 132 13.85 -2.64 4.76
C PHE A 132 14.27 -4.10 4.74
N GLU A 133 13.52 -4.92 5.46
CA GLU A 133 13.48 -6.38 5.39
C GLU A 133 12.02 -6.78 5.16
N VAL A 134 11.77 -7.81 4.36
CA VAL A 134 10.42 -8.33 4.11
C VAL A 134 10.34 -9.78 4.55
N ARG A 135 9.29 -10.11 5.32
CA ARG A 135 8.97 -11.47 5.76
C ARG A 135 7.60 -11.87 5.22
N GLY A 136 7.42 -13.14 4.86
CA GLY A 136 6.14 -13.65 4.33
C GLY A 136 5.90 -13.37 2.84
N LEU A 137 6.91 -12.91 2.10
CA LEU A 137 6.80 -12.65 0.66
C LEU A 137 6.53 -13.94 -0.14
N GLU A 138 7.04 -15.05 0.36
CA GLU A 138 6.85 -16.40 -0.17
C GLU A 138 5.37 -16.79 -0.30
N HIS A 139 4.48 -16.28 0.57
CA HIS A 139 3.05 -16.55 0.48
C HIS A 139 2.43 -15.91 -0.76
N ILE A 140 2.83 -14.68 -1.08
CA ILE A 140 2.36 -13.96 -2.28
C ILE A 140 2.92 -14.63 -3.53
N ASN A 141 4.21 -14.93 -3.53
CA ASN A 141 4.87 -15.56 -4.67
C ASN A 141 4.26 -16.94 -5.00
N THR A 142 4.10 -17.79 -3.99
CA THR A 142 3.49 -19.14 -4.14
C THR A 142 2.07 -19.05 -4.71
N ALA A 143 1.26 -18.07 -4.27
CA ALA A 143 -0.09 -17.91 -4.78
C ALA A 143 -0.09 -17.43 -6.24
N CYS A 144 0.78 -16.47 -6.58
CA CYS A 144 0.92 -15.98 -7.95
C CYS A 144 1.47 -17.04 -8.92
N GLU A 145 2.43 -17.86 -8.49
CA GLU A 145 2.98 -18.97 -9.29
C GLU A 145 1.90 -20.00 -9.64
N LYS A 146 0.91 -20.18 -8.76
CA LYS A 146 -0.27 -21.01 -9.00
C LYS A 146 -1.36 -20.32 -9.85
N GLY A 147 -1.06 -19.16 -10.44
CA GLY A 147 -1.99 -18.36 -11.23
C GLY A 147 -3.15 -17.77 -10.42
N LYS A 148 -3.04 -17.71 -9.09
CA LYS A 148 -4.12 -17.19 -8.22
C LYS A 148 -3.90 -15.71 -7.95
N GLY A 149 -4.97 -14.92 -8.11
CA GLY A 149 -4.97 -13.53 -7.67
C GLY A 149 -4.83 -13.44 -6.16
N VAL A 150 -4.13 -12.39 -5.70
CA VAL A 150 -3.84 -12.18 -4.28
C VAL A 150 -4.44 -10.85 -3.84
N MET A 151 -5.37 -10.88 -2.91
CA MET A 151 -5.84 -9.66 -2.25
C MET A 151 -4.98 -9.42 -1.01
N VAL A 152 -4.09 -8.43 -1.08
CA VAL A 152 -3.22 -8.05 0.03
C VAL A 152 -3.99 -7.09 0.93
N ILE A 153 -4.35 -7.54 2.13
CA ILE A 153 -5.05 -6.71 3.11
C ILE A 153 -4.05 -5.86 3.87
N GLY A 154 -4.11 -4.55 3.65
CA GLY A 154 -3.36 -3.54 4.38
C GLY A 154 -4.20 -2.84 5.43
N VAL A 155 -3.51 -2.05 6.25
CA VAL A 155 -4.09 -1.14 7.24
C VAL A 155 -3.42 0.22 7.04
N HIS A 156 -4.12 1.31 7.28
CA HIS A 156 -3.59 2.68 7.17
C HIS A 156 -2.63 2.99 8.33
N PHE A 157 -1.45 2.39 8.31
CA PHE A 157 -0.31 2.76 9.15
C PHE A 157 0.38 4.02 8.63
N MET A 158 1.15 4.70 9.50
CA MET A 158 1.80 5.98 9.15
C MET A 158 2.77 5.85 7.96
N SER A 159 3.53 4.76 7.90
CA SER A 159 4.51 4.49 6.84
C SER A 159 3.88 3.93 5.55
N LEU A 160 2.61 4.24 5.26
CA LEU A 160 1.84 3.64 4.16
C LEU A 160 2.52 3.80 2.79
N GLU A 161 2.96 5.01 2.44
CA GLU A 161 3.57 5.26 1.13
C GLU A 161 4.92 4.53 0.98
N LEU A 162 5.74 4.52 2.02
CA LEU A 162 7.02 3.79 2.01
C LEU A 162 6.80 2.28 2.00
N GLY A 163 5.83 1.76 2.77
CA GLY A 163 5.42 0.36 2.74
C GLY A 163 4.93 -0.06 1.35
N GLY A 164 4.09 0.75 0.70
CA GLY A 164 3.64 0.50 -0.68
C GLY A 164 4.79 0.54 -1.69
N ARG A 165 5.79 1.40 -1.48
CA ARG A 165 7.01 1.45 -2.28
C ARG A 165 7.86 0.19 -2.10
N VAL A 166 8.09 -0.23 -0.86
CA VAL A 166 8.83 -1.46 -0.52
C VAL A 166 8.15 -2.70 -1.09
N MET A 167 6.84 -2.82 -0.89
CA MET A 167 6.07 -3.95 -1.42
C MET A 167 6.13 -4.00 -2.95
N GLY A 168 5.98 -2.87 -3.64
CA GLY A 168 6.11 -2.86 -5.10
C GLY A 168 7.52 -3.21 -5.60
N LEU A 169 8.57 -2.82 -4.87
CA LEU A 169 9.97 -3.19 -5.19
C LEU A 169 10.25 -4.69 -5.04
N CYS A 170 9.42 -5.40 -4.28
CA CYS A 170 9.51 -6.85 -4.06
C CYS A 170 8.54 -7.61 -4.99
N ARG A 171 7.31 -7.11 -5.13
CA ARG A 171 6.26 -7.67 -5.97
C ARG A 171 5.37 -6.54 -6.49
N PRO A 172 5.57 -6.09 -7.75
CA PRO A 172 4.72 -5.08 -8.35
C PRO A 172 3.25 -5.52 -8.34
N MET A 173 2.37 -4.67 -7.80
CA MET A 173 0.95 -4.97 -7.62
C MET A 173 0.07 -3.80 -8.05
N MET A 174 -1.24 -4.06 -8.11
CA MET A 174 -2.25 -3.02 -8.31
C MET A 174 -2.59 -2.40 -6.95
N ALA A 175 -2.53 -1.08 -6.82
CA ALA A 175 -2.89 -0.41 -5.57
C ALA A 175 -4.19 0.36 -5.74
N MET A 176 -5.12 0.18 -4.80
CA MET A 176 -6.29 1.02 -4.75
C MET A 176 -5.95 2.44 -4.30
N TYR A 177 -6.64 3.43 -4.86
CA TYR A 177 -6.55 4.80 -4.39
C TYR A 177 -7.80 5.62 -4.68
N ARG A 178 -7.84 6.81 -4.12
CA ARG A 178 -8.76 7.88 -4.49
C ARG A 178 -7.94 8.99 -5.14
N PRO A 179 -8.32 9.49 -6.33
CA PRO A 179 -7.66 10.63 -6.93
C PRO A 179 -7.61 11.84 -6.00
N HIS A 180 -6.46 12.50 -5.95
CA HIS A 180 -6.26 13.67 -5.13
C HIS A 180 -6.96 14.90 -5.74
N ASN A 181 -7.60 15.73 -4.91
CA ASN A 181 -8.35 16.90 -5.38
C ASN A 181 -7.44 17.94 -6.08
N ASN A 182 -6.23 18.14 -5.55
CA ASN A 182 -5.19 18.93 -6.20
C ASN A 182 -4.49 18.12 -7.31
N LYS A 183 -4.53 18.62 -8.55
CA LYS A 183 -4.01 17.92 -9.74
C LYS A 183 -2.48 17.75 -9.77
N VAL A 184 -1.73 18.65 -9.13
CA VAL A 184 -0.27 18.50 -9.01
C VAL A 184 0.07 17.40 -8.01
N MET A 185 -0.63 17.35 -6.87
CA MET A 185 -0.49 16.25 -5.91
C MET A 185 -0.88 14.92 -6.55
N GLU A 186 -1.99 14.87 -7.30
CA GLU A 186 -2.41 13.69 -8.06
C GLU A 186 -1.31 13.22 -9.01
N TYR A 187 -0.75 14.14 -9.80
CA TYR A 187 0.34 13.83 -10.73
C TYR A 187 1.56 13.25 -10.00
N VAL A 188 2.04 13.90 -8.93
CA VAL A 188 3.25 13.48 -8.21
C VAL A 188 3.03 12.19 -7.42
N GLN A 189 1.90 12.06 -6.73
CA GLN A 189 1.53 10.85 -6.00
C GLN A 189 1.43 9.64 -6.92
N THR A 190 0.68 9.75 -8.02
CA THR A 190 0.53 8.66 -8.98
C THR A 190 1.87 8.36 -9.65
N ARG A 191 2.68 9.38 -9.98
CA ARG A 191 4.02 9.16 -10.54
C ARG A 191 4.90 8.40 -9.56
N GLY A 192 4.91 8.80 -8.28
CA GLY A 192 5.70 8.15 -7.24
C GLY A 192 5.29 6.70 -7.01
N ARG A 193 3.99 6.43 -6.90
CA ARG A 193 3.45 5.07 -6.69
C ARG A 193 3.68 4.14 -7.88
N SER A 194 3.58 4.64 -9.11
CA SER A 194 3.84 3.89 -10.35
C SER A 194 5.31 3.52 -10.56
N ARG A 195 6.25 4.04 -9.76
CA ARG A 195 7.68 3.66 -9.86
C ARG A 195 7.94 2.20 -9.46
N SER A 196 7.06 1.57 -8.69
CA SER A 196 7.20 0.18 -8.23
C SER A 196 5.92 -0.64 -8.35
N ASN A 197 4.80 -0.04 -8.71
CA ASN A 197 3.50 -0.71 -8.78
C ASN A 197 3.00 -0.74 -10.23
N LYS A 198 2.19 -1.75 -10.55
CA LYS A 198 1.73 -2.00 -11.92
C LYS A 198 0.69 -0.96 -12.37
N ALA A 199 -0.31 -0.69 -11.53
CA ALA A 199 -1.31 0.33 -11.82
C ALA A 199 -2.04 0.79 -10.56
N MET A 200 -2.63 1.98 -10.63
CA MET A 200 -3.49 2.53 -9.60
C MET A 200 -4.96 2.31 -9.99
N LEU A 201 -5.73 1.62 -9.15
CA LEU A 201 -7.15 1.36 -9.36
C LEU A 201 -7.96 2.35 -8.52
N ASP A 202 -8.89 3.08 -9.14
CA ASP A 202 -9.84 3.89 -8.36
C ASP A 202 -10.63 2.97 -7.42
N ARG A 203 -10.76 3.37 -6.15
CA ARG A 203 -11.52 2.61 -5.14
C ARG A 203 -12.98 2.33 -5.53
N ARG A 204 -13.56 3.11 -6.45
CA ARG A 204 -14.91 2.90 -7.00
C ARG A 204 -14.94 1.86 -8.13
N ASN A 205 -13.79 1.48 -8.69
CA ASN A 205 -13.67 0.54 -9.78
C ASN A 205 -13.63 -0.92 -9.30
N LEU A 206 -14.72 -1.38 -8.69
CA LEU A 206 -14.85 -2.76 -8.20
C LEU A 206 -14.64 -3.80 -9.32
N LYS A 207 -15.17 -3.53 -10.52
CA LYS A 207 -15.02 -4.42 -11.68
C LYS A 207 -13.55 -4.59 -12.06
N GLY A 208 -12.76 -3.51 -12.07
CA GLY A 208 -11.33 -3.54 -12.34
C GLY A 208 -10.55 -4.36 -11.32
N MET A 209 -10.88 -4.24 -10.03
CA MET A 209 -10.27 -5.05 -8.98
C MET A 209 -10.56 -6.55 -9.15
N VAL A 210 -11.82 -6.90 -9.38
CA VAL A 210 -12.22 -8.30 -9.58
C VAL A 210 -11.55 -8.87 -10.83
N LYS A 211 -11.48 -8.10 -11.92
CA LYS A 211 -10.78 -8.50 -13.14
C LYS A 211 -9.30 -8.75 -12.88
N ALA A 212 -8.62 -7.86 -12.15
CA ALA A 212 -7.21 -8.01 -11.79
C ALA A 212 -6.96 -9.30 -10.98
N LEU A 213 -7.77 -9.54 -9.94
CA LEU A 213 -7.67 -10.76 -9.14
C LEU A 213 -7.92 -12.02 -9.99
N LYS A 214 -8.93 -12.01 -10.87
CA LYS A 214 -9.19 -13.14 -11.78
C LYS A 214 -8.06 -13.38 -12.78
N SER A 215 -7.33 -12.35 -13.18
CA SER A 215 -6.14 -12.47 -14.03
C SER A 215 -4.87 -12.91 -13.30
N GLY A 216 -4.95 -13.27 -12.02
CA GLY A 216 -3.79 -13.72 -11.24
C GLY A 216 -2.96 -12.58 -10.63
N GLU A 217 -3.44 -11.33 -10.71
CA GLU A 217 -2.71 -10.17 -10.18
C GLU A 217 -2.87 -10.01 -8.67
N ALA A 218 -1.89 -9.35 -8.06
CA ALA A 218 -1.97 -8.90 -6.68
C ALA A 218 -2.66 -7.53 -6.59
N VAL A 219 -3.61 -7.37 -5.68
CA VAL A 219 -4.35 -6.13 -5.42
C VAL A 219 -4.25 -5.77 -3.95
N TRP A 220 -3.72 -4.59 -3.64
CA TRP A 220 -3.68 -4.06 -2.27
C TRP A 220 -5.00 -3.38 -1.90
N PHE A 221 -5.57 -3.77 -0.76
CA PHE A 221 -6.85 -3.28 -0.24
C PHE A 221 -6.79 -2.98 1.26
N ALA A 222 -7.36 -1.85 1.70
CA ALA A 222 -7.39 -1.46 3.12
C ALA A 222 -8.84 -1.27 3.63
N PRO A 223 -9.35 -2.21 4.48
CA PRO A 223 -10.72 -2.21 5.00
C PRO A 223 -10.92 -1.44 6.31
N ASP A 224 -9.89 -0.80 6.85
CA ASP A 224 -9.83 -0.27 8.21
C ASP A 224 -10.42 1.14 8.39
N GLN A 225 -11.23 1.61 7.45
CA GLN A 225 -11.92 2.90 7.53
C GLN A 225 -13.43 2.72 7.54
N ASP A 226 -14.09 3.58 8.31
CA ASP A 226 -15.55 3.70 8.35
C ASP A 226 -16.05 4.49 7.11
N TYR A 227 -16.94 3.87 6.34
CA TYR A 227 -17.60 4.46 5.17
C TYR A 227 -19.10 4.74 5.41
N GLY A 228 -19.53 4.69 6.67
CA GLY A 228 -20.91 4.79 7.10
C GLY A 228 -21.63 3.43 7.11
N PRO A 229 -22.93 3.42 7.46
CA PRO A 229 -23.71 2.19 7.61
C PRO A 229 -23.94 1.46 6.26
N LYS A 230 -23.98 2.20 5.15
CA LYS A 230 -24.24 1.61 3.83
C LYS A 230 -23.02 0.81 3.36
N GLY A 231 -23.20 -0.50 3.23
CA GLY A 231 -22.13 -1.40 2.78
C GLY A 231 -21.16 -1.82 3.89
N SER A 232 -21.55 -1.62 5.15
CA SER A 232 -20.80 -2.07 6.32
C SER A 232 -21.59 -3.14 7.07
N SER A 233 -20.86 -4.06 7.70
CA SER A 233 -21.37 -4.87 8.80
C SER A 233 -20.90 -4.23 10.11
N PHE A 234 -21.68 -4.36 11.17
CA PHE A 234 -21.28 -3.91 12.49
C PHE A 234 -20.71 -5.10 13.26
N ALA A 235 -19.53 -4.92 13.84
CA ALA A 235 -18.82 -5.96 14.55
C ALA A 235 -18.00 -5.36 15.71
N PRO A 236 -17.68 -6.17 16.75
CA PRO A 236 -16.83 -5.70 17.83
C PRO A 236 -15.43 -5.34 17.35
N PHE A 237 -14.97 -4.15 17.73
CA PHE A 237 -13.60 -3.68 17.52
C PHE A 237 -13.09 -2.98 18.79
N PHE A 238 -12.20 -3.65 19.52
CA PHE A 238 -11.78 -3.27 20.87
C PHE A 238 -12.99 -3.08 21.81
N ALA A 239 -13.07 -1.96 22.53
CA ALA A 239 -14.17 -1.68 23.45
C ALA A 239 -15.47 -1.22 22.74
N VAL A 240 -15.47 -1.09 21.41
CA VAL A 240 -16.64 -0.69 20.63
C VAL A 240 -17.35 -1.94 20.10
N GLN A 241 -18.54 -2.24 20.61
CA GLN A 241 -19.30 -3.45 20.23
C GLN A 241 -19.83 -3.39 18.79
N GLU A 242 -20.24 -2.21 18.35
CA GLU A 242 -20.85 -2.00 17.03
C GLU A 242 -19.99 -1.03 16.21
N ALA A 243 -18.81 -1.48 15.78
CA ALA A 243 -17.96 -0.70 14.89
C ALA A 243 -18.30 -1.00 13.42
N ALA A 244 -18.57 0.05 12.64
CA ALA A 244 -18.83 -0.07 11.22
C ALA A 244 -17.58 -0.61 10.48
N THR A 245 -17.71 -1.80 9.90
CA THR A 245 -16.66 -2.53 9.21
C THR A 245 -17.06 -2.75 7.76
N THR A 246 -16.25 -2.30 6.81
CA THR A 246 -16.62 -2.41 5.38
C THR A 246 -16.74 -3.86 4.92
N ASN A 247 -17.82 -4.16 4.17
CA ASN A 247 -17.99 -5.46 3.53
C ASN A 247 -17.13 -5.62 2.26
N GLY A 248 -16.34 -4.60 1.88
CA GLY A 248 -15.57 -4.56 0.63
C GLY A 248 -14.67 -5.79 0.45
N THR A 249 -13.93 -6.18 1.49
CA THR A 249 -13.07 -7.38 1.46
C THR A 249 -13.87 -8.65 1.11
N PHE A 250 -15.00 -8.86 1.78
CA PHE A 250 -15.86 -10.01 1.53
C PHE A 250 -16.45 -9.99 0.11
N THR A 251 -16.99 -8.84 -0.30
CA THR A 251 -17.59 -8.66 -1.62
C THR A 251 -16.58 -8.92 -2.74
N ILE A 252 -15.39 -8.32 -2.66
CA ILE A 252 -14.32 -8.50 -3.65
C ILE A 252 -13.88 -9.96 -3.70
N ALA A 253 -13.60 -10.57 -2.55
CA ALA A 253 -13.16 -11.97 -2.48
C ALA A 253 -14.20 -12.93 -3.08
N ARG A 254 -15.49 -12.71 -2.79
CA ARG A 254 -16.58 -13.53 -3.32
C ARG A 254 -16.69 -13.41 -4.84
N LEU A 255 -16.70 -12.18 -5.37
CA LEU A 255 -16.79 -11.92 -6.81
C LEU A 255 -15.56 -12.43 -7.59
N ALA A 256 -14.38 -12.39 -6.98
CA ALA A 256 -13.17 -12.94 -7.58
C ALA A 256 -13.19 -14.47 -7.64
N LYS A 257 -13.82 -15.15 -6.68
CA LYS A 257 -13.96 -16.62 -6.64
C LYS A 257 -15.05 -17.17 -7.56
N THR A 258 -16.10 -16.40 -7.84
CA THR A 258 -17.17 -16.85 -8.75
C THR A 258 -16.62 -16.98 -10.17
N ARG A 259 -16.48 -18.23 -10.66
CA ARG A 259 -16.12 -18.51 -12.06
C ARG A 259 -17.20 -17.94 -12.98
N HIS A 260 -16.78 -17.23 -14.03
CA HIS A 260 -17.68 -16.90 -15.13
C HIS A 260 -18.00 -18.19 -15.92
N PRO A 261 -19.20 -18.35 -16.50
CA PRO A 261 -19.51 -19.48 -17.37
C PRO A 261 -18.52 -19.68 -18.53
N ASP A 262 -17.86 -18.60 -18.96
CA ASP A 262 -16.82 -18.59 -20.00
C ASP A 262 -15.40 -18.89 -19.48
N ASP A 263 -15.19 -18.97 -18.16
CA ASP A 263 -13.90 -19.36 -17.56
C ASP A 263 -13.71 -20.90 -17.59
N ARG A 264 -14.44 -21.63 -18.44
CA ARG A 264 -14.19 -23.07 -18.65
C ARG A 264 -12.84 -23.22 -19.34
N PRO A 265 -11.95 -24.09 -18.87
CA PRO A 265 -10.77 -24.44 -19.63
C PRO A 265 -11.20 -24.96 -21.00
N ASP A 266 -10.53 -24.49 -22.05
CA ASP A 266 -10.70 -24.97 -23.42
C ASP A 266 -10.57 -26.52 -23.40
N PRO A 267 -11.60 -27.26 -23.84
CA PRO A 267 -11.57 -28.72 -23.88
C PRO A 267 -10.40 -29.27 -24.71
N GLN A 268 -9.78 -28.47 -25.58
CA GLN A 268 -8.64 -28.88 -26.41
C GLN A 268 -7.29 -28.87 -25.68
N ASN A 269 -7.19 -28.32 -24.47
CA ASN A 269 -5.94 -28.30 -23.69
C ASN A 269 -5.91 -29.35 -22.56
N ARG A 270 -6.57 -30.50 -22.75
CA ARG A 270 -6.31 -31.72 -21.97
C ARG A 270 -5.07 -32.41 -22.56
N GLY A 271 -3.89 -31.91 -22.23
CA GLY A 271 -2.64 -32.59 -22.51
C GLY A 271 -2.60 -33.95 -21.81
N ASN A 272 -2.47 -35.01 -22.61
CA ASN A 272 -1.99 -36.36 -22.33
C ASN A 272 -1.63 -36.64 -20.86
N GLY A 273 -2.63 -37.06 -20.07
CA GLY A 273 -2.40 -37.88 -18.88
C GLY A 273 -2.21 -39.32 -19.34
N LEU A 274 -1.03 -39.89 -19.06
CA LEU A 274 -0.71 -41.31 -19.23
C LEU A 274 -1.82 -42.21 -18.64
N PRO A 275 -2.16 -43.32 -19.30
CA PRO A 275 -3.08 -44.30 -18.71
C PRO A 275 -2.38 -44.97 -17.51
N ALA A 276 -3.10 -45.05 -16.39
CA ALA A 276 -2.73 -45.95 -15.31
C ALA A 276 -2.82 -47.39 -15.85
N GLY A 277 -1.69 -48.09 -15.84
CA GLY A 277 -1.63 -49.51 -16.13
C GLY A 277 -2.22 -50.34 -14.98
N ASP A 278 -2.86 -51.43 -15.41
CA ASP A 278 -3.45 -52.58 -14.72
C ASP A 278 -2.87 -52.96 -13.35
#